data_AF-A0A4P2QR01-F1
#
_entry.id   AF-A0A4P2QR01-F1
#
_cell.length_a   1.000
_cell.length_b   1.000
_cell.length_c   1.000
_cell.angle_alpha   90.00
_cell.angle_beta   90.00
_cell.angle_gamma   90.00
#
_symmetry.space_group_name_H-M   'P 1'
#
loop_
_entity.id
_entity.type
_entity.pdbx_description
1 polymer ?
#
loop_
_entity_poly.entity_id
_entity_poly.type
_entity_poly.pdbx_seq_one_letter_code
_entity_poly.pdbx_strand_id
1 'polypeptide(L)' 'MRSKTEAMAGLRRMLHDMLIAREGGESAPRLARAKGYVDGAMRELLESGQATRQELLELVAAERARVSGPAIAEIGAASL' A
#
# COMPACT_ATOMS: atom_id res chain seq x y z
N MET A 1 -4.78 -22.77 -3.53
CA MET A 1 -4.50 -21.41 -4.02
C MET A 1 -5.54 -20.47 -3.44
N ARG A 2 -5.14 -19.32 -2.87
CA ARG A 2 -6.13 -18.28 -2.51
C ARG A 2 -6.78 -17.74 -3.77
N SER A 3 -8.05 -17.38 -3.68
CA SER A 3 -8.72 -16.68 -4.77
C SER A 3 -8.05 -15.32 -5.01
N LYS A 4 -8.14 -14.82 -6.26
CA LYS A 4 -7.68 -13.46 -6.60
C LYS A 4 -8.25 -12.41 -5.64
N THR A 5 -9.54 -12.52 -5.33
CA THR A 5 -10.26 -11.62 -4.42
C THR A 5 -9.65 -11.60 -3.02
N GLU A 6 -9.38 -12.78 -2.44
CA GLU A 6 -8.76 -12.87 -1.12
C GLU A 6 -7.33 -12.33 -1.11
N ALA A 7 -6.57 -12.60 -2.16
CA ALA A 7 -5.19 -12.13 -2.28
C ALA A 7 -5.14 -10.60 -2.42
N MET A 8 -6.01 -10.01 -3.25
CA MET A 8 -6.14 -8.55 -3.39
C MET A 8 -6.63 -7.88 -2.09
N ALA A 9 -7.56 -8.52 -1.36
CA ALA A 9 -8.01 -8.03 -0.05
C ALA A 9 -6.89 -8.10 1.01
N GLY A 10 -6.06 -9.15 0.96
CA GLY A 10 -4.87 -9.27 1.80
C GLY A 10 -3.87 -8.15 1.52
N LEU A 11 -3.53 -7.94 0.25
CA LEU A 11 -2.63 -6.87 -0.18
C LEU A 11 -3.15 -5.49 0.25
N ARG A 12 -4.46 -5.23 0.13
CA ARG A 12 -5.08 -3.99 0.59
C ARG A 12 -4.82 -3.72 2.07
N ARG A 13 -5.02 -4.73 2.94
CA ARG A 13 -4.75 -4.60 4.38
C ARG A 13 -3.28 -4.31 4.65
N MET A 14 -2.37 -5.03 4.00
CA MET A 14 -0.93 -4.79 4.15
C MET A 14 -0.52 -3.39 3.72
N LEU A 15 -1.09 -2.88 2.61
CA LEU A 15 -0.88 -1.50 2.16
C LEU A 15 -1.38 -0.49 3.18
N HIS A 16 -2.60 -0.68 3.69
CA HIS A 16 -3.19 0.19 4.70
C HIS A 16 -2.33 0.26 5.97
N ASP A 17 -1.95 -0.90 6.52
CA ASP A 17 -1.15 -0.98 7.74
C ASP A 17 0.22 -0.31 7.56
N MET A 18 0.87 -0.52 6.40
CA MET A 18 2.15 0.11 6.07
C MET A 18 2.01 1.64 5.94
N LEU A 19 0.96 2.12 5.27
CA LEU A 19 0.74 3.55 5.06
C LEU A 19 0.39 4.26 6.38
N ILE A 20 -0.46 3.66 7.22
CA ILE A 20 -0.79 4.19 8.55
C ILE A 20 0.46 4.23 9.45
N ALA A 21 1.27 3.16 9.45
CA ALA A 21 2.53 3.16 10.19
C ALA A 21 3.47 4.29 9.74
N ARG A 22 3.51 4.58 8.42
CA ARG A 22 4.30 5.69 7.87
C ARG A 22 3.79 7.04 8.36
N GLU A 23 2.49 7.30 8.27
CA GLU A 23 1.89 8.57 8.74
C GLU A 23 2.02 8.74 10.27
N GLY A 24 2.02 7.63 11.01
CA GLY A 24 2.25 7.61 12.46
C GLY A 24 3.70 7.81 12.90
N GLY A 25 4.64 7.98 11.97
CA GLY A 25 6.06 8.22 12.29
C GLY A 25 6.80 7.00 12.85
N GLU A 26 6.38 5.78 12.49
CA GLU A 26 7.04 4.55 12.93
C GLU A 26 8.52 4.47 12.50
N SER A 27 9.30 3.68 13.25
CA SER A 27 10.74 3.55 13.01
C SER A 27 11.08 3.05 11.60
N ALA A 28 12.16 3.58 11.01
CA ALA A 28 12.61 3.21 9.67
C ALA A 28 12.82 1.69 9.47
N PRO A 29 13.38 0.91 10.41
CA PRO A 29 13.51 -0.53 10.25
C PRO A 29 12.18 -1.28 10.21
N ARG A 30 11.15 -0.79 10.91
CA ARG A 30 9.81 -1.38 10.90
C ARG A 30 9.12 -1.10 9.58
N LEU A 31 9.20 0.13 9.08
CA LEU A 31 8.68 0.53 7.78
C LEU A 31 9.35 -0.24 6.64
N ALA A 32 10.68 -0.43 6.70
CA ALA A 32 11.41 -1.20 5.69
C ALA A 32 10.92 -2.65 5.60
N ARG A 33 10.67 -3.31 6.74
CA ARG A 33 10.09 -4.67 6.76
C ARG A 33 8.68 -4.70 6.18
N ALA A 34 7.81 -3.79 6.61
CA ALA A 34 6.44 -3.71 6.10
C ALA A 34 6.43 -3.52 4.57
N LYS A 35 7.29 -2.63 4.07
CA LYS A 35 7.49 -2.41 2.63
C LYS A 35 7.94 -3.69 1.92
N GLY A 36 8.92 -4.41 2.48
CA GLY A 36 9.39 -5.67 1.91
C GLY A 36 8.29 -6.73 1.77
N TYR A 37 7.41 -6.86 2.77
CA TYR A 37 6.27 -7.77 2.70
C TYR A 37 5.25 -7.37 1.63
N VAL A 38 4.93 -6.07 1.54
CA VAL A 38 4.02 -5.54 0.51
C VAL A 38 4.60 -5.76 -0.90
N ASP A 39 5.89 -5.47 -1.10
CA ASP A 39 6.57 -5.68 -2.37
C ASP A 39 6.59 -7.16 -2.77
N GLY A 40 6.84 -8.06 -1.82
CA GLY A 40 6.77 -9.51 -2.04
C GLY A 40 5.39 -10.00 -2.46
N ALA A 41 4.33 -9.54 -1.78
CA ALA A 41 2.96 -9.88 -2.12
C ALA A 41 2.55 -9.38 -3.52
N MET A 42 2.94 -8.14 -3.88
CA MET A 42 2.70 -7.60 -5.22
C MET A 42 3.44 -8.41 -6.29
N ARG A 43 4.69 -8.79 -6.01
CA ARG A 43 5.50 -9.61 -6.92
C ARG A 43 4.86 -10.98 -7.16
N GLU A 44 4.45 -11.67 -6.11
CA GLU A 44 3.78 -12.97 -6.22
C GLU A 44 2.50 -12.89 -7.07
N LEU A 45 1.69 -11.84 -6.87
CA LEU A 45 0.47 -11.61 -7.65
C LEU A 45 0.74 -11.36 -9.15
N LEU A 46 1.84 -10.69 -9.48
CA LEU A 46 2.28 -10.50 -10.86
C LEU A 46 2.81 -11.80 -11.47
N GLU A 47 3.70 -12.49 -10.76
CA GLU A 47 4.36 -13.71 -11.25
C GLU A 47 3.37 -14.86 -11.43
N SER A 48 2.35 -14.95 -10.56
CA SER A 48 1.26 -15.93 -10.67
C SER A 48 0.19 -15.56 -11.70
N GLY A 49 0.24 -14.35 -12.28
CA GLY A 49 -0.79 -13.83 -13.19
C GLY A 49 -2.13 -13.54 -12.52
N GLN A 50 -2.22 -13.58 -11.19
CA GLN A 50 -3.45 -13.31 -10.46
C GLN A 50 -3.84 -11.82 -10.51
N ALA A 51 -2.87 -10.91 -10.66
CA ALA A 51 -3.12 -9.50 -10.86
C ALA A 51 -2.25 -8.94 -12.00
N THR A 52 -2.75 -7.93 -12.68
CA THR A 52 -1.99 -7.14 -13.64
C THR A 52 -1.28 -5.99 -12.93
N ARG A 53 -0.23 -5.45 -13.56
CA ARG A 53 0.45 -4.24 -13.08
C ARG A 53 -0.53 -3.07 -12.90
N GLN A 54 -1.49 -2.92 -13.81
CA GLN A 54 -2.48 -1.85 -13.74
C GLN A 54 -3.38 -1.99 -12.51
N GLU A 55 -3.92 -3.18 -12.24
CA GLU A 55 -4.75 -3.45 -11.06
C GLU A 55 -4.00 -3.18 -9.74
N LEU A 56 -2.71 -3.51 -9.69
CA LEU A 56 -1.89 -3.22 -8.52
C LEU A 56 -1.63 -1.72 -8.33
N LEU A 57 -1.37 -0.99 -9.42
CA LEU A 57 -1.19 0.46 -9.36
C LEU A 57 -2.47 1.17 -8.92
N GLU A 58 -3.62 0.74 -9.42
CA GLU A 58 -4.93 1.27 -9.01
C GLU A 58 -5.19 1.00 -7.53
N LEU A 59 -4.89 -0.21 -7.04
CA LEU A 59 -5.01 -0.55 -5.63
C LEU A 59 -4.10 0.34 -4.76
N VAL A 60 -2.84 0.50 -5.14
CA VAL A 60 -1.88 1.34 -4.40
C VAL A 60 -2.32 2.80 -4.40
N ALA A 61 -2.79 3.32 -5.54
CA ALA A 61 -3.28 4.69 -5.64
C ALA A 61 -4.53 4.90 -4.76
N ALA A 62 -5.48 3.96 -4.79
CA ALA A 62 -6.68 4.03 -3.97
C ALA A 62 -6.38 4.01 -2.47
N GLU A 63 -5.46 3.15 -2.03
CA GLU A 63 -5.08 3.09 -0.61
C GLU A 63 -4.25 4.29 -0.16
N ARG A 64 -3.38 4.83 -1.02
CA ARG A 64 -2.69 6.11 -0.74
C ARG A 64 -3.69 7.26 -0.60
N ALA A 65 -4.64 7.37 -1.52
CA ALA A 65 -5.69 8.39 -1.46
C ALA A 65 -6.55 8.27 -0.18
N ARG A 66 -6.81 7.03 0.26
CA ARG A 66 -7.56 6.76 1.50
C ARG A 66 -6.80 7.18 2.76
N VAL A 67 -5.49 6.95 2.82
CA VAL A 67 -4.69 7.18 4.02
C VAL A 67 -4.09 8.59 4.08
N SER A 68 -3.44 9.03 3.02
CA SER A 68 -2.71 10.31 2.97
C SER A 68 -3.51 11.43 2.28
N GLY A 69 -4.70 11.13 1.78
CA GLY A 69 -5.49 12.08 0.99
C GLY A 69 -5.01 12.17 -0.47
N PRO A 70 -5.56 13.13 -1.25
CA PRO A 70 -5.19 13.29 -2.66
C PRO A 70 -3.69 13.55 -2.82
N ALA A 71 -3.13 13.13 -3.97
CA ALA A 71 -1.71 13.34 -4.29
C ALA A 71 -1.30 14.83 -4.28
N ILE A 72 -2.28 15.70 -4.46
CA ILE A 72 -2.17 17.15 -4.29
C ILE A 72 -3.11 17.57 -3.18
N ALA A 73 -2.56 18.17 -2.13
CA ALA A 73 -3.31 18.78 -1.05
C ALA A 73 -2.65 20.11 -0.70
N GLU A 74 -3.45 21.12 -0.35
CA GLU A 74 -2.93 22.38 0.16
C GLU A 74 -2.29 22.16 1.54
N ILE A 75 -1.05 22.64 1.72
CA ILE A 75 -0.39 22.61 3.03
C ILE A 75 -0.89 23.82 3.82
N GLY A 76 -1.65 23.57 4.90
CA GLY A 76 -2.13 24.63 5.78
C GLY A 76 -0.99 25.35 6.51
N ALA A 77 -1.18 26.64 6.81
CA ALA A 77 -0.16 27.51 7.39
C ALA A 77 0.39 27.09 8.77
N ALA A 78 -0.23 26.12 9.45
CA ALA A 78 0.21 25.59 10.74
C ALA A 78 1.22 24.43 10.64
N SER A 79 1.62 24.04 9.42
CA SER A 79 2.49 22.88 9.17
C SER A 79 3.94 23.26 8.79
N LEU A 80 4.36 24.50 9.07
CA LEU A 80 5.74 24.99 8.99
C LEU A 80 6.24 25.38 10.39
#